data_AF-A0AAU5YE29-F1
#
_entry.id   AF-A0AAU5YE29-F1
#
_cell.length_a   1.000
_cell.length_b   1.000
_cell.length_c   1.000
_cell.angle_alpha   90.00
_cell.angle_beta   90.00
_cell.angle_gamma   90.00
#
_symmetry.space_group_name_H-M   'P 1'
#
loop_
_entity.id
_entity.type
_entity.pdbx_description
1 polymer ?
#
loop_
_entity_poly.entity_id
_entity_poly.type
_entity_poly.pdbx_seq_one_letter_code
_entity_poly.pdbx_strand_id
1 'polypeptide(L)'
;MDCPLPPLGCGSAADHACTSHGGTRERHDFHRARTAAWETARLAAIPAAKLVAEAGPCIRHAKHAATLLADTGYPNEAAQLLQAISERNGHMSAKQAIALLVEQAEGGESQ
;
A
#
# COMPACT_ATOMS: atom_id res chain seq x y z
N MET A 1 -16.10 -28.51 -40.35
CA MET A 1 -15.07 -28.52 -39.30
C MET A 1 -15.44 -27.40 -38.36
N ASP A 2 -16.41 -27.73 -37.52
CA ASP A 2 -17.16 -26.82 -36.68
C ASP A 2 -16.42 -26.71 -35.35
N CYS A 3 -15.98 -25.50 -35.01
CA CYS A 3 -15.48 -25.21 -33.67
C CYS A 3 -16.59 -25.48 -32.65
N PRO A 4 -16.34 -26.20 -31.54
CA PRO A 4 -17.33 -26.35 -30.50
C PRO A 4 -17.66 -24.97 -29.90
N LEU A 5 -18.96 -24.69 -29.73
CA LEU A 5 -19.40 -23.48 -29.04
C LEU A 5 -18.79 -23.43 -27.63
N PRO A 6 -18.35 -22.25 -27.15
CA PRO A 6 -17.94 -22.10 -25.77
C PRO A 6 -19.12 -22.49 -24.85
N PRO A 7 -18.86 -23.11 -23.68
CA PRO A 7 -19.93 -23.53 -22.79
C PRO A 7 -20.79 -22.30 -22.45
N LEU A 8 -22.10 -22.42 -22.68
CA LEU A 8 -23.09 -21.39 -22.37
C LEU A 8 -22.83 -20.88 -20.95
N GLY A 9 -22.35 -19.64 -20.86
CA GLY A 9 -22.25 -18.93 -19.59
C GLY A 9 -23.59 -19.00 -18.87
N CYS A 10 -23.55 -19.10 -17.53
CA CYS A 10 -24.72 -19.15 -16.65
C CYS A 10 -25.84 -18.25 -17.21
N GLY A 11 -26.90 -18.85 -17.75
CA GLY A 11 -28.00 -18.17 -18.45
C GLY A 11 -28.91 -17.34 -17.55
N SER A 12 -28.35 -16.64 -16.56
CA SER A 12 -29.08 -15.68 -15.72
C SER A 12 -29.17 -14.33 -16.43
N ALA A 13 -30.37 -13.76 -16.46
CA ALA A 13 -30.58 -12.37 -16.86
C ALA A 13 -29.75 -11.44 -15.97
N ALA A 14 -29.35 -10.27 -16.51
CA ALA A 14 -28.47 -9.30 -15.85
C ALA A 14 -28.95 -8.86 -14.45
N ASP A 15 -30.23 -9.06 -14.14
CA ASP A 15 -30.87 -8.65 -12.88
C ASP A 15 -31.19 -9.81 -11.92
N HIS A 16 -30.73 -11.04 -12.22
CA HIS A 16 -30.91 -12.20 -11.35
C HIS A 16 -29.59 -12.77 -10.83
N ALA A 17 -29.56 -13.05 -9.53
CA ALA A 17 -28.43 -13.68 -8.87
C ALA A 17 -28.25 -15.12 -9.38
N CYS A 18 -27.15 -15.39 -10.09
CA CYS A 18 -26.74 -16.74 -10.47
C CYS A 18 -26.39 -17.53 -9.19
N THR A 19 -27.20 -18.54 -8.86
CA THR A 19 -27.02 -19.39 -7.65
C THR A 19 -26.17 -20.64 -7.90
N SER A 20 -25.72 -20.89 -9.15
CA SER A 20 -24.96 -22.11 -9.48
C SER A 20 -23.47 -22.06 -9.11
N HIS A 21 -22.95 -20.86 -8.80
CA HIS A 21 -21.61 -20.68 -8.23
C HIS A 21 -21.76 -19.74 -7.04
N GLY A 22 -21.72 -20.33 -5.85
CA GLY A 22 -22.01 -19.69 -4.57
C GLY A 22 -21.65 -18.21 -4.50
N GLY A 23 -22.69 -17.38 -4.63
CA GLY A 23 -22.69 -15.98 -4.22
C GLY A 23 -21.69 -15.07 -4.94
N THR A 24 -22.19 -13.94 -5.44
CA THR A 24 -21.42 -12.75 -5.81
C THR A 24 -20.79 -12.07 -4.57
N ARG A 25 -20.11 -12.84 -3.71
CA ARG A 25 -19.61 -12.38 -2.42
C ARG A 25 -18.20 -12.89 -2.11
N GLU A 26 -17.26 -12.83 -3.06
CA GLU A 26 -15.85 -13.13 -2.73
C GLU A 26 -14.78 -12.61 -3.71
N ARG A 27 -15.10 -11.67 -4.60
CA ARG A 27 -14.08 -11.09 -5.51
C ARG A 27 -13.43 -9.82 -4.98
N HIS A 28 -14.17 -9.01 -4.21
CA HIS A 28 -13.67 -7.72 -3.72
C HIS A 28 -12.61 -7.89 -2.62
N ASP A 29 -12.82 -8.84 -1.70
CA ASP A 29 -11.89 -9.07 -0.58
C ASP A 29 -10.60 -9.76 -1.04
N PHE A 30 -10.65 -10.60 -2.07
CA PHE A 30 -9.45 -11.21 -2.65
C PHE A 30 -8.48 -10.18 -3.22
N HIS A 31 -8.98 -9.22 -4.01
CA HIS A 31 -8.13 -8.15 -4.55
C HIS A 31 -7.58 -7.25 -3.43
N ARG A 32 -8.40 -6.91 -2.43
CA ARG A 32 -7.95 -6.13 -1.27
C ARG A 32 -6.86 -6.87 -0.48
N ALA A 33 -7.05 -8.15 -0.19
CA ALA A 33 -6.08 -8.98 0.53
C ALA A 33 -4.77 -9.12 -0.25
N ARG A 34 -4.85 -9.33 -1.57
CA ARG A 34 -3.66 -9.42 -2.44
C ARG A 34 -2.88 -8.11 -2.48
N THR A 35 -3.58 -6.97 -2.60
CA THR A 35 -2.95 -5.65 -2.56
C THR A 35 -2.29 -5.39 -1.21
N ALA A 36 -2.96 -5.69 -0.10
CA ALA A 36 -2.40 -5.51 1.24
C ALA A 36 -1.17 -6.40 1.48
N ALA A 37 -1.19 -7.65 1.01
CA ALA A 37 -0.04 -8.55 1.11
C ALA A 37 1.16 -8.04 0.28
N TRP A 38 0.90 -7.52 -0.92
CA TRP A 38 1.92 -6.92 -1.76
C TRP A 38 2.51 -5.63 -1.13
N GLU A 39 1.67 -4.75 -0.59
CA GLU A 39 2.11 -3.55 0.13
C GLU A 39 2.95 -3.92 1.38
N THR A 40 2.54 -4.95 2.12
CA THR A 40 3.27 -5.43 3.30
C THR A 40 4.65 -5.97 2.92
N ALA A 41 4.74 -6.78 1.86
CA ALA A 41 6.01 -7.30 1.36
C ALA A 41 6.93 -6.19 0.87
N ARG A 42 6.37 -5.18 0.19
CA ARG A 42 7.10 -4.01 -0.30
C ARG A 42 7.64 -3.15 0.83
N LEU A 43 6.86 -2.92 1.89
CA LEU A 43 7.33 -2.23 3.10
C LEU A 43 8.39 -3.05 3.85
N ALA A 44 8.25 -4.37 3.91
CA ALA A 44 9.22 -5.24 4.57
C ALA A 44 10.62 -5.20 3.93
N ALA A 45 10.70 -4.85 2.63
CA ALA A 45 11.96 -4.68 1.92
C ALA A 45 12.68 -3.36 2.27
N ILE A 46 12.01 -2.41 2.94
CA ILE A 46 12.54 -1.08 3.25
C ILE A 46 12.47 -0.87 4.77
N PRO A 47 13.57 -1.14 5.51
CA PRO A 47 13.56 -1.16 6.97
C PRO A 47 12.99 0.10 7.64
N ALA A 48 13.33 1.28 7.12
CA ALA A 48 12.80 2.57 7.60
C ALA A 48 11.28 2.69 7.41
N ALA A 49 10.75 2.32 6.23
CA ALA A 49 9.33 2.38 5.95
C ALA A 49 8.54 1.35 6.77
N LYS A 50 9.10 0.14 6.96
CA LYS A 50 8.55 -0.89 7.85
C LYS A 50 8.40 -0.38 9.27
N LEU A 51 9.45 0.22 9.82
CA LEU A 51 9.45 0.74 11.19
C LEU A 51 8.35 1.80 11.40
N VAL A 52 8.21 2.73 10.46
CA VAL A 52 7.15 3.76 10.53
C VAL A 52 5.76 3.15 10.37
N ALA A 53 5.60 2.12 9.53
CA ALA A 53 4.33 1.42 9.36
C ALA A 53 3.91 0.64 10.62
N GLU A 54 4.84 -0.04 11.29
CA GLU A 54 4.61 -0.74 12.55
C GLU A 54 4.25 0.23 13.70
N ALA A 55 4.88 1.42 13.71
CA ALA A 55 4.56 2.48 14.66
C ALA A 55 3.32 3.33 14.28
N GLY A 56 2.75 3.11 13.08
CA GLY A 56 1.65 3.88 12.50
C GLY A 56 0.40 4.07 13.38
N PRO A 57 -0.03 3.10 14.20
CA PRO A 57 -1.15 3.30 15.14
C PRO A 57 -0.88 4.38 16.20
N CYS A 58 0.38 4.64 16.53
CA CYS A 58 0.81 5.59 17.56
C CYS A 58 1.28 6.94 16.96
N ILE A 59 1.58 6.99 15.67
CA ILE A 59 2.15 8.15 14.98
C ILE A 59 1.11 8.79 14.07
N ARG A 60 0.55 9.92 14.50
CA ARG A 60 -0.43 10.69 13.70
C ARG A 60 0.22 11.63 12.67
N HIS A 61 1.47 12.02 12.90
CA HIS A 61 2.15 13.07 12.12
C HIS A 61 3.53 12.61 11.66
N ALA A 62 3.92 13.02 10.46
CA ALA A 62 5.22 12.67 9.87
C ALA A 62 6.40 13.14 10.75
N LYS A 63 6.26 14.23 11.52
CA LYS A 63 7.30 14.69 12.43
C LYS A 63 7.66 13.66 13.50
N HIS A 64 6.68 12.93 14.03
CA HIS A 64 6.94 11.83 14.96
C HIS A 64 7.60 10.63 14.27
N ALA A 65 7.30 10.40 12.99
CA ALA A 65 8.00 9.38 12.20
C ALA A 65 9.47 9.76 11.97
N ALA A 66 9.77 11.03 11.71
CA ALA A 66 11.14 11.51 11.58
C ALA A 66 11.95 11.35 12.88
N THR A 67 11.35 11.69 14.03
CA THR A 67 11.99 11.46 15.34
C THR A 67 12.25 9.98 15.58
N LEU A 68 11.26 9.11 15.34
CA LEU A 68 11.43 7.66 15.47
C LEU A 68 12.59 7.15 14.60
N LEU A 69 12.68 7.59 13.35
CA LEU A 69 13.76 7.20 12.43
C LEU A 69 15.13 7.66 12.92
N ALA A 70 15.24 8.90 13.40
CA ALA A 70 16.49 9.41 13.96
C ALA A 70 16.95 8.60 15.18
N ASP A 71 16.02 8.28 16.09
CA ASP A 71 16.30 7.54 17.33
C ASP A 71 16.66 6.06 17.09
N THR A 72 16.21 5.49 15.96
CA THR A 72 16.40 4.07 15.62
C THR A 72 17.53 3.82 14.62
N GLY A 73 18.28 4.86 14.24
CA GLY A 73 19.49 4.71 13.42
C GLY A 73 19.28 4.95 11.92
N TYR A 74 18.19 5.62 11.52
CA TYR A 74 17.90 6.04 10.15
C TYR A 74 17.94 7.58 10.00
N PRO A 75 19.09 8.24 10.26
CA PRO A 75 19.18 9.70 10.28
C PRO A 75 19.03 10.34 8.89
N ASN A 76 19.41 9.63 7.82
CA ASN A 76 19.31 10.14 6.45
C ASN A 76 17.84 10.21 6.01
N GLU A 77 17.10 9.13 6.26
CA GLU A 77 15.66 9.04 5.99
C GLU A 77 14.89 10.04 6.86
N ALA A 78 15.28 10.21 8.12
CA ALA A 78 14.73 11.24 9.00
C ALA A 78 14.94 12.65 8.42
N ALA A 79 16.14 12.97 7.94
CA ALA A 79 16.46 14.27 7.34
C ALA A 79 15.66 14.52 6.05
N GLN A 80 15.56 13.52 5.18
CA GLN A 80 14.74 13.59 3.97
C GLN A 80 13.25 13.80 4.31
N LEU A 81 12.74 13.13 5.34
CA LEU A 81 11.38 13.33 5.81
C LEU A 81 11.16 14.76 6.32
N LEU A 82 12.10 15.31 7.09
CA LEU A 82 12.04 16.68 7.60
C LEU A 82 12.08 17.71 6.48
N GLN A 83 12.91 17.49 5.45
CA GLN A 83 12.95 18.32 4.25
C GLN A 83 11.59 18.32 3.53
N ALA A 84 11.02 17.14 3.27
CA ALA A 84 9.70 17.01 2.65
C ALA A 84 8.57 17.62 3.49
N ILE A 85 8.65 17.53 4.82
CA ILE A 85 7.73 18.22 5.74
C ILE A 85 7.85 19.74 5.56
N SER A 86 9.07 20.28 5.50
CA SER A 86 9.32 21.71 5.33
C SER A 86 8.76 22.23 4.00
N GLU A 87 8.99 21.52 2.91
CA GLU A 87 8.47 21.86 1.57
C GLU A 87 6.94 21.89 1.52
N ARG A 88 6.29 21.08 2.36
CA ARG A 88 4.83 20.99 2.49
C ARG A 88 4.28 21.87 3.61
N ASN A 89 5.04 22.85 4.09
CA ASN A 89 4.66 23.75 5.18
C ASN A 89 4.20 23.02 6.46
N GLY A 90 4.80 21.86 6.78
CA GLY A 90 4.45 21.06 7.95
C GLY A 90 3.30 20.06 7.75
N HIS A 91 2.62 20.09 6.60
CA HIS A 91 1.43 19.27 6.35
C HIS A 91 1.80 17.92 5.73
N MET A 92 2.20 16.98 6.58
CA MET A 92 2.46 15.60 6.15
C MET A 92 1.97 14.57 7.19
N SER A 93 1.13 13.65 6.74
CA SER A 93 0.65 12.52 7.54
C SER A 93 1.68 11.39 7.59
N ALA A 94 1.56 10.50 8.59
CA ALA A 94 2.41 9.31 8.68
C ALA A 94 2.28 8.39 7.45
N LYS A 95 1.07 8.30 6.85
CA LYS A 95 0.87 7.54 5.60
C LYS A 95 1.64 8.13 4.42
N GLN A 96 1.64 9.46 4.29
CA GLN A 96 2.42 10.14 3.25
C GLN A 96 3.92 10.00 3.48
N ALA A 97 4.38 10.00 4.75
CA ALA A 97 5.75 9.72 5.11
C ALA A 97 6.19 8.31 4.67
N ILE A 98 5.37 7.29 4.94
CA ILE A 98 5.63 5.91 4.47
C ILE A 98 5.73 5.86 2.94
N ALA A 99 4.80 6.52 2.23
CA ALA A 99 4.81 6.55 0.77
C ALA A 99 6.10 7.20 0.21
N LEU A 100 6.56 8.30 0.82
CA LEU A 100 7.80 8.98 0.43
C LEU A 100 9.02 8.07 0.61
N LEU A 101 9.13 7.39 1.76
CA LEU A 101 10.24 6.47 2.04
C LEU A 101 10.26 5.29 1.06
N VAL A 102 9.08 4.80 0.66
CA VAL A 102 8.97 3.77 -0.36
C VAL A 102 9.41 4.28 -1.73
N GLU A 103 8.92 5.46 -2.12
CA GLU A 103 9.28 6.09 -3.40
C GLU A 103 10.78 6.36 -3.51
N GLN A 104 11.42 6.83 -2.44
CA GLN A 104 12.86 7.10 -2.42
C GLN A 104 13.72 5.84 -2.48
N ALA A 105 13.32 4.78 -1.78
CA ALA A 105 14.04 3.51 -1.82
C ALA A 105 13.92 2.78 -3.17
N GLU A 106 12.80 2.97 -3.88
CA GLU A 106 12.58 2.36 -5.19
C GLU A 106 13.09 3.22 -6.36
N GLY A 107 12.97 4.53 -6.24
CA GLY A 107 13.42 5.52 -7.20
C GLY A 107 14.86 5.93 -7.00
N GLY A 108 15.71 5.01 -6.48
CA GLY A 108 17.09 5.22 -6.08
C GLY A 108 17.75 6.37 -6.83
N GLU A 109 18.15 7.39 -6.08
CA GLU A 109 18.61 8.70 -6.54
C GLU A 109 19.22 8.66 -7.95
N SER A 110 18.43 9.05 -8.95
CA SER A 110 18.99 9.57 -10.19
C SER A 110 19.54 10.96 -9.86
N GLN A 111 20.77 10.99 -9.34
CA GLN A 111 21.65 12.15 -9.46
C GLN A 111 22.04 12.35 -10.92
#